data_AF-A0A7C6FST4-F1
#
_entry.id   AF-A0A7C6FST4-F1
#
_cell.length_a   1.000
_cell.length_b   1.000
_cell.length_c   1.000
_cell.angle_alpha   90.00
_cell.angle_beta   90.00
_cell.angle_gamma   90.00
#
_symmetry.space_group_name_H-M   'P 1'
#
loop_
_entity.id
_entity.type
_entity.pdbx_description
1 polymer ?
#
loop_
_entity_poly.entity_id
_entity_poly.type
_entity_poly.pdbx_seq_one_letter_code
_entity_poly.pdbx_strand_id
1 'polypeptide(L)'
;MADYKVQSEGDNDDFVYTRSFRKIYNMFRSLKNQKGRFVLITGSPGTGKSANIYTALKILDLNVYDPTLFLDDPDMSSSEVFSEFYRTLRKDLGVKTNEEVYKKVQEYDVVLLADKILDSEFIDQDKVGLSLWSLNKGFDTFPFYFGILMEYFKHKNDLTQVNVVIQTAFVFRFKGVKYDILTDFFIVSQFIVFILNLFFDVIRISYSKEETREIVKKNFKVDDKQIMLYIEEYGCKPRVIFEKLEKELKK
;
A
#
# COMPACT_ATOMS: atom_id res chain seq x y z
N MET A 1 4.19 -13.19 13.29
CA MET A 1 3.19 -12.12 12.92
C MET A 1 3.63 -11.33 11.69
N ALA A 2 4.77 -11.68 11.06
CA ALA A 2 5.34 -10.99 9.90
C ALA A 2 5.51 -11.91 8.68
N ASP A 3 5.26 -13.21 8.84
CA ASP A 3 5.85 -14.27 8.02
C ASP A 3 5.27 -14.35 6.59
N TYR A 4 4.12 -13.71 6.33
CA TYR A 4 3.49 -13.66 4.99
C TYR A 4 3.30 -12.22 4.47
N LYS A 5 3.86 -11.22 5.14
CA LYS A 5 3.85 -9.85 4.64
C LYS A 5 5.08 -9.67 3.76
N VAL A 6 4.85 -9.58 2.45
CA VAL A 6 5.91 -9.21 1.49
C VAL A 6 6.31 -7.78 1.76
N GLN A 7 7.56 -7.57 2.16
CA GLN A 7 8.11 -6.24 2.47
C GLN A 7 9.15 -5.81 1.42
N SER A 8 9.60 -6.74 0.56
CA SER A 8 10.57 -6.47 -0.47
C SER A 8 10.37 -7.35 -1.72
N GLU A 9 11.09 -7.02 -2.79
CA GLU A 9 11.14 -7.81 -4.02
C GLU A 9 11.69 -9.24 -3.82
N GLY A 10 12.36 -9.52 -2.69
CA GLY A 10 12.94 -10.82 -2.37
C GLY A 10 11.96 -11.89 -1.90
N ASP A 11 10.76 -11.52 -1.44
CA ASP A 11 9.99 -12.39 -0.53
C ASP A 11 8.95 -13.32 -1.19
N ASN A 12 8.99 -13.55 -2.51
CA ASN A 12 7.79 -14.05 -3.23
C ASN A 12 8.04 -15.02 -4.40
N ASP A 13 8.73 -16.15 -4.16
CA ASP A 13 8.97 -17.18 -5.17
C ASP A 13 7.69 -17.97 -5.57
N ASP A 14 6.68 -17.99 -4.70
CA ASP A 14 5.43 -18.73 -4.89
C ASP A 14 4.22 -17.87 -5.32
N PHE A 15 4.46 -16.79 -6.07
CA PHE A 15 3.41 -15.88 -6.50
C PHE A 15 2.42 -16.48 -7.52
N VAL A 16 1.14 -16.10 -7.45
CA VAL A 16 0.07 -16.50 -8.40
C VAL A 16 -0.35 -15.31 -9.25
N TYR A 17 -0.33 -15.48 -10.57
CA TYR A 17 -0.63 -14.43 -11.55
C TYR A 17 -2.15 -14.22 -11.70
N THR A 18 -2.71 -13.41 -10.80
CA THR A 18 -4.14 -13.07 -10.78
C THR A 18 -4.52 -11.99 -11.80
N ARG A 19 -5.82 -11.77 -11.99
CA ARG A 19 -6.35 -10.64 -12.76
C ARG A 19 -5.89 -9.30 -12.19
N SER A 20 -5.89 -9.16 -10.87
CA SER A 20 -5.43 -7.94 -10.18
C SER A 20 -3.94 -7.69 -10.44
N PHE A 21 -3.12 -8.74 -10.39
CA PHE A 21 -1.70 -8.64 -10.76
C PHE A 21 -1.52 -8.17 -12.21
N ARG A 22 -2.23 -8.76 -13.16
CA ARG A 22 -2.12 -8.38 -14.59
C ARG A 22 -2.45 -6.90 -14.82
N LYS A 23 -3.40 -6.33 -14.08
CA LYS A 23 -3.72 -4.89 -14.13
C LYS A 23 -2.53 -4.04 -13.64
N ILE A 24 -1.95 -4.40 -12.49
CA ILE A 24 -0.75 -3.72 -11.97
C ILE A 24 0.40 -3.85 -12.95
N TYR A 25 0.71 -5.06 -13.41
CA TYR A 25 1.80 -5.32 -14.34
C TYR A 25 1.70 -4.45 -15.59
N ASN A 26 0.50 -4.38 -16.21
CA ASN A 26 0.29 -3.56 -17.40
C ASN A 26 0.45 -2.06 -17.12
N MET A 27 -0.05 -1.58 -15.97
CA MET A 27 0.14 -0.19 -15.55
C MET A 27 1.62 0.13 -15.31
N PHE A 28 2.31 -0.71 -14.53
CA PHE A 28 3.71 -0.51 -14.16
C PHE A 28 4.64 -0.58 -15.36
N ARG A 29 4.33 -1.44 -16.35
CA ARG A 29 5.08 -1.51 -17.60
C ARG A 29 5.12 -0.17 -18.34
N SER A 30 4.07 0.65 -18.21
CA SER A 30 4.04 1.98 -18.83
C SER A 30 4.94 2.99 -18.13
N LEU A 31 5.24 2.81 -16.83
CA LEU A 31 5.99 3.76 -16.00
C LEU A 31 7.46 3.91 -16.43
N LYS A 32 8.03 2.90 -17.10
CA LYS A 32 9.40 2.93 -17.62
C LYS A 32 9.59 3.97 -18.73
N ASN A 33 8.52 4.25 -19.49
CA ASN A 33 8.58 5.09 -20.69
C ASN A 33 7.64 6.30 -20.63
N GLN A 34 6.80 6.39 -19.60
CA GLN A 34 5.84 7.48 -19.40
C GLN A 34 6.03 8.05 -17.99
N LYS A 35 5.96 9.37 -17.86
CA LYS A 35 5.99 10.08 -16.58
C LYS A 35 4.63 10.70 -16.27
N GLY A 36 4.46 11.18 -15.04
CA GLY A 36 3.27 11.91 -14.59
C GLY A 36 2.10 11.02 -14.18
N ARG A 37 2.34 9.73 -13.92
CA ARG A 37 1.31 8.79 -13.50
C ARG A 37 1.20 8.75 -11.97
N PHE A 38 -0.03 8.89 -11.48
CA PHE A 38 -0.36 8.70 -10.07
C PHE A 38 -1.24 7.48 -9.94
N VAL A 39 -0.68 6.40 -9.42
CA VAL A 39 -1.36 5.12 -9.32
C VAL A 39 -1.71 4.84 -7.87
N LEU A 40 -3.00 4.74 -7.57
CA LEU A 40 -3.48 4.37 -6.23
C LEU A 40 -3.86 2.89 -6.21
N ILE A 41 -3.15 2.11 -5.39
CA ILE A 41 -3.40 0.68 -5.24
C ILE A 41 -4.20 0.47 -3.96
N THR A 42 -5.47 0.11 -4.15
CA THR A 42 -6.46 -0.05 -3.07
C THR A 42 -6.85 -1.52 -2.91
N GLY A 43 -7.47 -1.87 -1.79
CA GLY A 43 -7.92 -3.23 -1.52
C GLY A 43 -7.94 -3.51 -0.03
N SER A 44 -8.86 -4.38 0.39
CA SER A 44 -9.07 -4.64 1.81
C SER A 44 -7.79 -5.19 2.46
N PRO A 45 -7.58 -4.98 3.76
CA PRO A 45 -6.47 -5.59 4.48
C PRO A 45 -6.40 -7.11 4.24
N GLY A 46 -5.18 -7.62 4.00
CA GLY A 46 -4.95 -9.05 3.75
C GLY A 46 -5.17 -9.54 2.32
N THR A 47 -5.49 -8.66 1.37
CA THR A 47 -5.60 -8.98 -0.07
C THR A 47 -4.25 -9.01 -0.81
N GLY A 48 -3.12 -8.82 -0.14
CA GLY A 48 -1.79 -8.94 -0.76
C GLY A 48 -1.42 -7.81 -1.73
N LYS A 49 -1.80 -6.56 -1.43
CA LYS A 49 -1.38 -5.37 -2.21
C LYS A 49 0.13 -5.33 -2.42
N SER A 50 0.89 -5.40 -1.33
CA SER A 50 2.35 -5.45 -1.30
C SER A 50 2.92 -6.54 -2.22
N ALA A 51 2.39 -7.77 -2.09
CA ALA A 51 2.82 -8.90 -2.91
C ALA A 51 2.65 -8.63 -4.42
N ASN A 52 1.54 -8.02 -4.83
CA ASN A 52 1.34 -7.68 -6.24
C ASN A 52 2.26 -6.54 -6.71
N ILE A 53 2.47 -5.53 -5.86
CA ILE A 53 3.30 -4.36 -6.17
C ILE A 53 4.75 -4.80 -6.34
N TYR A 54 5.37 -5.36 -5.31
CA TYR A 54 6.80 -5.68 -5.33
C TYR A 54 7.12 -6.75 -6.38
N THR A 55 6.24 -7.73 -6.58
CA THR A 55 6.44 -8.71 -7.67
C THR A 55 6.38 -8.04 -9.04
N ALA A 56 5.50 -7.07 -9.27
CA ALA A 56 5.45 -6.37 -10.55
C ALA A 56 6.68 -5.48 -10.78
N LEU A 57 7.13 -4.76 -9.75
CA LEU A 57 8.34 -3.93 -9.80
C LEU A 57 9.57 -4.78 -10.16
N LYS A 58 9.77 -5.89 -9.43
CA LYS A 58 10.86 -6.86 -9.67
C LYS A 58 10.86 -7.40 -11.10
N ILE A 59 9.71 -7.89 -11.58
CA ILE A 59 9.63 -8.50 -12.92
C ILE A 59 9.91 -7.47 -14.02
N LEU A 60 9.53 -6.21 -13.81
CA LEU A 60 9.70 -5.15 -14.79
C LEU A 60 11.05 -4.43 -14.70
N ASP A 61 11.83 -4.71 -13.64
CA ASP A 61 13.13 -4.11 -13.37
C ASP A 61 13.01 -2.58 -13.46
N LEU A 62 12.11 -2.01 -12.64
CA LEU A 62 11.89 -0.58 -12.55
C LEU A 62 12.88 0.02 -11.54
N ASN A 63 13.49 1.16 -11.89
CA ASN A 63 14.28 1.92 -10.94
C ASN A 63 13.36 2.62 -9.93
N VAL A 64 13.22 2.06 -8.74
CA VAL A 64 12.25 2.49 -7.73
C VAL A 64 12.93 3.28 -6.62
N TYR A 65 12.37 4.43 -6.27
CA TYR A 65 12.63 5.09 -5.00
C TYR A 65 11.53 4.73 -4.00
N ASP A 66 11.87 3.95 -2.98
CA ASP A 66 10.95 3.43 -1.95
C ASP A 66 11.37 3.95 -0.57
N PRO A 67 11.00 5.21 -0.23
CA PRO A 67 11.37 5.83 1.03
C PRO A 67 10.78 5.12 2.23
N THR A 68 11.45 5.27 3.37
CA THR A 68 10.94 4.86 4.69
C THR A 68 10.49 6.11 5.44
N LEU A 69 9.53 6.01 6.36
CA LEU A 69 9.17 7.11 7.25
C LEU A 69 9.13 6.61 8.68
N PHE A 70 10.05 7.11 9.49
CA PHE A 70 10.11 6.81 10.91
C PHE A 70 9.52 7.98 11.69
N LEU A 71 8.40 7.75 12.38
CA LEU A 71 7.85 8.71 13.32
C LEU A 71 8.31 8.36 14.73
N ASP A 72 8.72 9.39 15.47
CA ASP A 72 9.23 9.24 16.83
C ASP A 72 8.10 9.15 17.87
N ASP A 73 6.92 9.68 17.56
CA ASP A 73 5.80 9.77 18.49
C ASP A 73 4.46 9.50 17.76
N PRO A 74 3.63 8.55 18.23
CA PRO A 74 2.30 8.30 17.66
C PRO A 74 1.30 9.47 17.85
N ASP A 75 1.63 10.46 18.68
CA ASP A 75 0.83 11.65 18.93
C ASP A 75 1.26 12.90 18.13
N MET A 76 2.21 12.77 17.19
CA MET A 76 2.54 13.85 16.25
C MET A 76 1.31 14.37 15.51
N SER A 77 1.21 15.69 15.35
CA SER A 77 0.20 16.34 14.51
C SER A 77 0.41 16.01 13.03
N SER A 78 -0.63 16.19 12.21
CA SER A 78 -0.53 15.99 10.75
C SER A 78 0.59 16.83 10.12
N SER A 79 0.78 18.08 10.57
CA SER A 79 1.84 18.97 10.09
C SER A 79 3.24 18.48 10.46
N GLU A 80 3.41 17.91 11.65
CA GLU A 80 4.68 17.35 12.08
C GLU A 80 5.03 16.11 11.25
N VAL A 81 4.05 15.25 10.98
CA VAL A 81 4.22 14.09 10.08
C VAL A 81 4.61 14.53 8.66
N PHE A 82 3.99 15.58 8.10
CA PHE A 82 4.40 16.13 6.80
C PHE A 82 5.82 16.68 6.81
N SER A 83 6.19 17.41 7.87
CA SER A 83 7.54 17.95 8.03
C SER A 83 8.56 16.82 8.09
N GLU A 84 8.25 15.75 8.84
CA GLU A 84 9.09 14.57 9.02
C GLU A 84 9.24 13.78 7.72
N PHE A 85 8.15 13.62 6.95
CA PHE A 85 8.17 13.04 5.62
C PHE A 85 9.16 13.78 4.71
N TYR A 86 9.02 15.10 4.57
CA TYR A 86 9.94 15.88 3.73
C TYR A 86 11.37 15.90 4.26
N ARG A 87 11.55 15.93 5.58
CA ARG A 87 12.88 15.80 6.20
C ARG A 87 13.55 14.50 5.79
N THR A 88 12.80 13.41 5.82
CA THR A 88 13.29 12.09 5.41
C THR A 88 13.63 12.05 3.93
N LEU A 89 12.73 12.51 3.05
CA LEU A 89 12.99 12.56 1.61
C LEU A 89 14.24 13.38 1.27
N ARG A 90 14.41 14.55 1.91
CA ARG A 90 15.58 15.40 1.69
C ARG A 90 16.88 14.69 2.09
N LYS A 91 16.87 14.01 3.24
CA LYS A 91 18.02 13.25 3.74
C LYS A 91 18.38 12.09 2.81
N ASP A 92 17.40 11.27 2.45
CA ASP A 92 17.58 10.07 1.62
C ASP A 92 18.10 10.42 0.22
N LEU A 93 17.62 11.54 -0.34
CA LEU A 93 17.99 12.02 -1.67
C LEU A 93 19.22 12.94 -1.67
N GLY A 94 19.75 13.31 -0.49
CA GLY A 94 20.91 14.19 -0.37
C GLY A 94 20.68 15.64 -0.81
N VAL A 95 19.45 16.15 -0.66
CA VAL A 95 19.04 17.49 -1.09
C VAL A 95 18.66 18.40 0.08
N LYS A 96 18.62 19.72 -0.13
CA LYS A 96 18.42 20.72 0.93
C LYS A 96 17.00 21.26 0.98
N THR A 97 16.28 21.30 -0.14
CA THR A 97 14.92 21.87 -0.21
C THR A 97 13.88 20.87 -0.72
N ASN A 98 12.59 21.19 -0.53
CA ASN A 98 11.49 20.34 -1.02
C ASN A 98 11.39 20.37 -2.55
N GLU A 99 11.69 21.51 -3.17
CA GLU A 99 11.71 21.65 -4.63
C GLU A 99 12.80 20.76 -5.24
N GLU A 100 13.93 20.61 -4.57
CA GLU A 100 15.00 19.69 -4.99
C GLU A 100 14.59 18.22 -4.84
N VAL A 101 13.76 17.87 -3.84
CA VAL A 101 13.18 16.51 -3.74
C VAL A 101 12.41 16.18 -5.01
N TYR A 102 11.50 17.05 -5.43
CA TYR A 102 10.70 16.85 -6.65
C TYR A 102 11.55 16.71 -7.91
N LYS A 103 12.68 17.42 -8.01
CA LYS A 103 13.62 17.26 -9.12
C LYS A 103 14.36 15.93 -9.05
N LYS A 104 14.85 15.56 -7.87
CA LYS A 104 15.67 14.36 -7.70
C LYS A 104 14.87 13.08 -7.92
N VAL A 105 13.61 13.04 -7.50
CA VAL A 105 12.76 11.87 -7.72
C VAL A 105 12.40 11.62 -9.19
N GLN A 106 12.62 12.58 -10.09
CA GLN A 106 12.42 12.39 -11.54
C GLN A 106 13.43 11.40 -12.15
N GLU A 107 14.57 11.18 -11.49
CA GLU A 107 15.61 10.23 -11.92
C GLU A 107 15.16 8.76 -11.79
N TYR A 108 14.10 8.50 -11.03
CA TYR A 108 13.54 7.17 -10.82
C TYR A 108 12.39 6.90 -11.78
N ASP A 109 12.20 5.63 -12.14
CA ASP A 109 11.02 5.20 -12.91
C ASP A 109 9.74 5.42 -12.11
N VAL A 110 9.81 5.24 -10.79
CA VAL A 110 8.68 5.37 -9.88
C VAL A 110 9.12 5.71 -8.46
N VAL A 111 8.35 6.57 -7.79
CA VAL A 111 8.35 6.74 -6.34
C VAL A 111 7.27 5.84 -5.76
N LEU A 112 7.66 4.92 -4.87
CA LEU A 112 6.76 3.99 -4.21
C LEU A 112 6.48 4.46 -2.77
N LEU A 113 5.23 4.81 -2.49
CA LEU A 113 4.75 5.08 -1.13
C LEU A 113 3.94 3.87 -0.66
N ALA A 114 4.63 2.86 -0.15
CA ALA A 114 4.02 1.59 0.28
C ALA A 114 4.46 1.17 1.69
N ASP A 115 4.72 -0.12 1.92
CA ASP A 115 4.82 -0.68 3.26
C ASP A 115 5.95 -0.07 4.11
N LYS A 116 7.06 0.39 3.51
CA LYS A 116 8.15 1.03 4.27
C LYS A 116 7.75 2.35 4.91
N ILE A 117 6.81 3.08 4.33
CA ILE A 117 6.25 4.31 4.90
C ILE A 117 5.07 4.00 5.81
N LEU A 118 4.24 3.02 5.42
CA LEU A 118 3.02 2.70 6.13
C LEU A 118 3.31 1.99 7.45
N ASP A 119 4.24 1.05 7.45
CA ASP A 119 4.45 0.16 8.58
C ASP A 119 5.96 0.04 8.90
N SER A 120 6.64 1.19 9.05
CA SER A 120 8.07 1.26 9.34
C SER A 120 8.44 0.63 10.69
N GLU A 121 7.48 0.42 11.59
CA GLU A 121 7.67 -0.31 12.85
C GLU A 121 8.13 -1.77 12.65
N PHE A 122 7.95 -2.33 11.45
CA PHE A 122 8.50 -3.66 11.10
C PHE A 122 9.98 -3.61 10.70
N ILE A 123 10.51 -2.42 10.41
CA ILE A 123 11.93 -2.19 10.09
C ILE A 123 12.68 -1.76 11.34
N ASP A 124 12.10 -0.83 12.10
CA ASP A 124 12.63 -0.35 13.38
C ASP A 124 11.51 -0.37 14.44
N GLN A 125 11.64 -1.27 15.42
CA GLN A 125 10.61 -1.51 16.44
C GLN A 125 10.42 -0.33 17.40
N ASP A 126 11.38 0.60 17.46
CA ASP A 126 11.31 1.79 18.30
C ASP A 126 10.62 2.97 17.57
N LYS A 127 10.18 2.76 16.33
CA LYS A 127 9.55 3.78 15.49
C LYS A 127 8.10 3.44 15.16
N VAL A 128 7.37 4.46 14.72
CA VAL A 128 5.96 4.36 14.35
C VAL A 128 5.81 4.63 12.84
N GLY A 129 5.17 3.71 12.12
CA GLY A 129 4.73 3.92 10.74
C GLY A 129 3.40 4.68 10.63
N LEU A 130 3.08 5.17 9.42
CA LEU A 130 1.84 5.93 9.18
C LEU A 130 0.56 5.15 9.50
N SER A 131 0.54 3.84 9.29
CA SER A 131 -0.59 2.97 9.64
C SER A 131 -0.86 2.97 11.14
N LEU A 132 0.19 2.84 11.96
CA LEU A 132 0.04 2.83 13.41
C LEU A 132 -0.31 4.22 13.93
N TRP A 133 0.34 5.26 13.38
CA TRP A 133 0.03 6.65 13.70
C TRP A 133 -1.43 7.01 13.38
N SER A 134 -1.91 6.71 12.16
CA SER A 134 -3.30 6.96 11.75
C SER A 134 -4.32 6.19 12.60
N LEU A 135 -3.97 4.95 13.00
CA LEU A 135 -4.79 4.18 13.92
C LEU A 135 -4.85 4.79 15.33
N ASN A 136 -3.75 5.39 15.80
CA ASN A 136 -3.72 6.06 17.09
C ASN A 136 -4.53 7.37 17.07
N LYS A 137 -4.37 8.17 16.00
CA LYS A 137 -5.08 9.45 15.83
C LYS A 137 -6.58 9.33 15.59
N GLY A 138 -7.05 8.22 15.02
CA GLY A 138 -8.47 8.06 14.73
C GLY A 138 -8.97 9.12 13.74
N PHE A 139 -9.99 9.89 14.11
CA PHE A 139 -10.52 10.97 13.25
C PHE A 139 -9.54 12.12 13.02
N ASP A 140 -8.55 12.33 13.89
CA ASP A 140 -7.57 13.40 13.69
C ASP A 140 -6.56 13.09 12.56
N THR A 141 -6.71 11.93 11.91
CA THR A 141 -5.98 11.55 10.69
C THR A 141 -6.55 12.21 9.43
N PHE A 142 -7.83 12.60 9.41
CA PHE A 142 -8.47 13.16 8.21
C PHE A 142 -7.77 14.41 7.65
N PRO A 143 -7.30 15.37 8.48
CA PRO A 143 -6.50 16.49 8.00
C PRO A 143 -5.22 16.07 7.25
N PHE A 144 -4.59 14.97 7.65
CA PHE A 144 -3.42 14.43 6.94
C PHE A 144 -3.79 13.91 5.56
N TYR A 145 -4.86 13.11 5.43
CA TYR A 145 -5.32 12.63 4.13
C TYR A 145 -5.70 13.77 3.18
N PHE A 146 -6.37 14.81 3.70
CA PHE A 146 -6.68 16.00 2.92
C PHE A 146 -5.41 16.76 2.53
N GLY A 147 -4.44 16.86 3.44
CA GLY A 147 -3.12 17.45 3.19
C GLY A 147 -2.39 16.79 2.03
N ILE A 148 -2.45 15.45 1.90
CA ILE A 148 -1.81 14.72 0.78
C ILE A 148 -2.42 15.16 -0.55
N LEU A 149 -3.75 15.26 -0.61
CA LEU A 149 -4.46 15.70 -1.81
C LEU A 149 -4.12 17.16 -2.15
N MET A 150 -4.07 18.03 -1.14
CA MET A 150 -3.68 19.43 -1.33
C MET A 150 -2.24 19.57 -1.84
N GLU A 151 -1.32 18.77 -1.32
CA GLU A 151 0.07 18.75 -1.76
C GLU A 151 0.19 18.32 -3.23
N TYR A 152 -0.57 17.30 -3.64
CA TYR A 152 -0.67 16.91 -5.04
C TYR A 152 -1.13 18.07 -5.94
N PHE A 153 -2.19 18.78 -5.57
CA PHE A 153 -2.70 19.89 -6.39
C PHE A 153 -1.73 21.08 -6.43
N LYS A 154 -1.07 21.38 -5.30
CA LYS A 154 -0.08 22.45 -5.19
C LYS A 154 1.14 22.19 -6.08
N HIS A 155 1.59 20.94 -6.15
CA HIS A 155 2.80 20.54 -6.89
C HIS A 155 2.48 19.79 -8.19
N LYS A 156 1.26 19.90 -8.71
CA LYS A 156 0.80 19.15 -9.88
C LYS A 156 1.74 19.28 -11.08
N ASN A 157 2.29 20.47 -11.31
CA ASN A 157 3.21 20.71 -12.43
C ASN A 157 4.54 19.97 -12.25
N ASP A 158 5.12 20.01 -11.05
CA ASP A 158 6.34 19.28 -10.71
C ASP A 158 6.14 17.76 -10.86
N LEU A 159 4.94 17.32 -10.48
CA LEU A 159 4.53 15.92 -10.49
C LEU A 159 4.21 15.38 -11.88
N THR A 160 4.14 16.21 -12.93
CA THR A 160 3.99 15.73 -14.32
C THR A 160 5.19 14.94 -14.83
N GLN A 161 6.36 15.09 -14.19
CA GLN A 161 7.60 14.39 -14.54
C GLN A 161 7.91 13.22 -13.61
N VAL A 162 7.02 12.92 -12.66
CA VAL A 162 7.22 11.90 -11.63
C VAL A 162 6.10 10.87 -11.74
N ASN A 163 6.45 9.59 -11.64
CA ASN A 163 5.46 8.56 -11.40
C ASN A 163 5.41 8.27 -9.91
N VAL A 164 4.21 8.25 -9.34
CA VAL A 164 3.98 7.93 -7.93
C VAL A 164 3.02 6.76 -7.85
N VAL A 165 3.44 5.71 -7.17
CA VAL A 165 2.59 4.57 -6.80
C VAL A 165 2.36 4.65 -5.31
N ILE A 166 1.09 4.71 -4.90
CA ILE A 166 0.72 4.73 -3.49
C ILE A 166 -0.07 3.47 -3.17
N GLN A 167 0.42 2.68 -2.21
CA GLN A 167 -0.41 1.68 -1.57
C GLN A 167 -1.32 2.40 -0.60
N THR A 168 -2.62 2.46 -0.88
CA THR A 168 -3.55 3.24 -0.08
C THR A 168 -4.46 2.34 0.75
N ALA A 169 -4.48 2.60 2.05
CA ALA A 169 -5.55 2.21 2.96
C ALA A 169 -5.89 3.45 3.80
N PHE A 170 -7.12 3.94 3.73
CA PHE A 170 -7.53 5.09 4.54
C PHE A 170 -8.09 4.59 5.85
N VAL A 171 -7.17 4.18 6.70
CA VAL A 171 -7.47 3.53 7.95
C VAL A 171 -7.68 4.57 9.05
N PHE A 172 -8.66 4.33 9.89
CA PHE A 172 -8.83 5.05 11.15
C PHE A 172 -9.41 4.12 12.21
N ARG A 173 -9.22 4.46 13.48
CA ARG A 173 -9.86 3.76 14.61
C ARG A 173 -11.04 4.57 15.13
N PHE A 174 -12.18 3.92 15.28
CA PHE A 174 -13.35 4.50 15.95
C PHE A 174 -13.96 3.49 16.92
N LYS A 175 -14.16 3.91 18.18
CA LYS A 175 -14.68 3.07 19.27
C LYS A 175 -13.93 1.72 19.41
N GLY A 176 -12.61 1.74 19.27
CA GLY A 176 -11.76 0.54 19.36
C GLY A 176 -11.78 -0.35 18.11
N VAL A 177 -12.60 -0.04 17.10
CA VAL A 177 -12.70 -0.80 15.85
C VAL A 177 -11.91 -0.10 14.75
N LYS A 178 -11.14 -0.87 13.98
CA LYS A 178 -10.41 -0.42 12.79
C LYS A 178 -11.35 -0.41 11.58
N TYR A 179 -11.37 0.71 10.87
CA TYR A 179 -12.12 0.85 9.62
C TYR A 179 -11.19 1.32 8.49
N ASP A 180 -11.44 0.86 7.27
CA ASP A 180 -10.85 1.36 6.03
C ASP A 180 -11.93 2.04 5.18
N ILE A 181 -11.81 3.36 5.00
CA ILE A 181 -12.80 4.18 4.29
C ILE A 181 -12.95 3.72 2.83
N LEU A 182 -11.87 3.23 2.22
CA LEU A 182 -11.88 2.84 0.81
C LEU A 182 -12.52 1.48 0.58
N THR A 183 -12.81 0.70 1.62
CA THR A 183 -13.36 -0.66 1.44
C THR A 183 -14.53 -1.02 2.33
N ASP A 184 -14.65 -0.45 3.53
CA ASP A 184 -15.57 -0.97 4.55
C ASP A 184 -16.96 -0.32 4.49
N PHE A 185 -17.07 0.88 3.90
CA PHE A 185 -18.35 1.59 3.77
C PHE A 185 -18.82 1.57 2.32
N PHE A 186 -19.70 0.64 1.95
CA PHE A 186 -20.05 0.38 0.53
C PHE A 186 -20.36 1.64 -0.31
N ILE A 187 -21.30 2.49 0.14
CA ILE A 187 -21.70 3.68 -0.61
C ILE A 187 -20.60 4.75 -0.58
N VAL A 188 -20.03 5.02 0.59
CA VAL A 188 -19.02 6.06 0.79
C VAL A 188 -17.72 5.72 0.06
N SER A 189 -17.28 4.47 0.13
CA SER A 189 -16.11 3.96 -0.58
C SER A 189 -16.27 4.08 -2.09
N GLN A 190 -17.43 3.74 -2.65
CA GLN A 190 -17.70 3.91 -4.09
C GLN A 190 -17.61 5.38 -4.51
N PHE A 191 -18.19 6.28 -3.73
CA PHE A 191 -18.14 7.72 -4.02
C PHE A 191 -16.71 8.28 -3.93
N ILE A 192 -15.97 7.93 -2.89
CA ILE A 192 -14.58 8.39 -2.72
C ILE A 192 -13.68 7.82 -3.84
N VAL A 193 -13.81 6.53 -4.15
CA VAL A 193 -13.06 5.91 -5.25
C VAL A 193 -13.43 6.55 -6.59
N PHE A 194 -14.70 6.91 -6.80
CA PHE A 194 -15.12 7.65 -7.99
C PHE A 194 -14.40 9.00 -8.09
N ILE A 195 -14.35 9.77 -6.99
CA ILE A 195 -13.63 11.06 -6.97
C ILE A 195 -12.14 10.85 -7.22
N LEU A 196 -11.50 9.88 -6.58
CA LEU A 196 -10.08 9.60 -6.75
C LEU A 196 -9.75 9.22 -8.20
N ASN A 197 -10.63 8.48 -8.89
CA ASN A 197 -10.47 8.12 -10.29
C ASN A 197 -10.50 9.34 -11.26
N LEU A 198 -11.01 10.49 -10.83
CA LEU A 198 -10.96 11.72 -11.65
C LEU A 198 -9.53 12.30 -11.72
N PHE A 199 -8.68 11.95 -10.75
CA PHE A 199 -7.35 12.55 -10.60
C PHE A 199 -6.21 11.54 -10.71
N PHE A 200 -6.49 10.26 -10.45
CA PHE A 200 -5.50 9.20 -10.29
C PHE A 200 -5.94 7.90 -10.99
N ASP A 201 -4.97 7.10 -11.40
CA ASP A 201 -5.19 5.74 -11.89
C ASP A 201 -5.43 4.81 -10.68
N VAL A 202 -6.69 4.50 -10.35
CA VAL A 202 -7.01 3.64 -9.20
C VAL A 202 -7.08 2.17 -9.61
N ILE A 203 -6.22 1.33 -9.02
CA ILE A 203 -6.25 -0.13 -9.20
C ILE A 203 -6.70 -0.78 -7.90
N ARG A 204 -7.86 -1.44 -7.93
CA ARG A 204 -8.37 -2.23 -6.80
C ARG A 204 -7.89 -3.67 -6.88
N ILE A 205 -7.22 -4.12 -5.82
CA ILE A 205 -6.91 -5.53 -5.58
C ILE A 205 -8.11 -6.23 -4.98
N SER A 206 -8.57 -7.24 -5.69
CA SER A 206 -9.62 -8.17 -5.24
C SER A 206 -9.45 -9.48 -5.99
N TYR A 207 -9.88 -10.58 -5.38
CA TYR A 207 -9.78 -11.91 -5.95
C TYR A 207 -11.14 -12.57 -6.04
N SER A 208 -11.33 -13.43 -7.06
CA SER A 208 -12.41 -14.40 -7.04
C SER A 208 -12.17 -15.49 -5.99
N LYS A 209 -13.18 -16.32 -5.74
CA LYS A 209 -13.03 -17.48 -4.86
C LYS A 209 -11.98 -18.45 -5.44
N GLU A 210 -11.98 -18.64 -6.75
CA GLU A 210 -11.03 -19.47 -7.49
C GLU A 210 -9.60 -18.94 -7.39
N GLU A 211 -9.39 -17.64 -7.65
CA GLU A 211 -8.07 -17.01 -7.50
C GLU A 211 -7.57 -17.12 -6.05
N THR A 212 -8.45 -16.91 -5.07
CA THR A 212 -8.09 -17.07 -3.64
C THR A 212 -7.70 -18.51 -3.33
N ARG A 213 -8.45 -19.49 -3.86
CA ARG A 213 -8.14 -20.90 -3.70
C ARG A 213 -6.79 -21.26 -4.30
N GLU A 214 -6.49 -20.80 -5.51
CA GLU A 214 -5.18 -21.04 -6.14
C GLU A 214 -4.03 -20.47 -5.31
N ILE A 215 -4.19 -19.25 -4.79
CA ILE A 215 -3.21 -18.62 -3.89
C ILE A 215 -3.00 -19.48 -2.64
N VAL A 216 -4.08 -19.94 -2.00
CA VAL A 216 -3.99 -20.76 -0.77
C VAL A 216 -3.34 -22.11 -1.05
N LYS A 217 -3.75 -22.82 -2.11
CA LYS A 217 -3.19 -24.14 -2.44
C LYS A 217 -1.71 -24.12 -2.78
N LYS A 218 -1.22 -23.00 -3.33
CA LYS A 218 0.21 -22.85 -3.63
C LYS A 218 1.05 -22.72 -2.35
N ASN A 219 0.47 -22.20 -1.27
CA ASN A 219 1.16 -21.96 0.01
C ASN A 219 0.87 -23.02 1.07
N PHE A 220 -0.26 -23.75 0.97
CA PHE A 220 -0.71 -24.73 1.96
C PHE A 220 -1.20 -26.01 1.30
N LYS A 221 -0.81 -27.16 1.85
CA LYS A 221 -1.33 -28.48 1.46
C LYS A 221 -2.65 -28.77 2.19
N VAL A 222 -3.72 -28.11 1.78
CA VAL A 222 -5.06 -28.28 2.37
C VAL A 222 -6.11 -28.57 1.31
N ASP A 223 -7.23 -29.17 1.74
CA ASP A 223 -8.30 -29.56 0.83
C ASP A 223 -9.15 -28.37 0.37
N ASP A 224 -9.77 -28.51 -0.80
CA ASP A 224 -10.56 -27.44 -1.40
C ASP A 224 -11.79 -27.07 -0.55
N LYS A 225 -12.38 -28.01 0.20
CA LYS A 225 -13.57 -27.75 1.02
C LYS A 225 -13.22 -26.83 2.19
N GLN A 226 -12.11 -27.10 2.87
CA GLN A 226 -11.60 -26.28 3.97
C GLN A 226 -11.28 -24.86 3.50
N ILE A 227 -10.63 -24.72 2.33
CA ILE A 227 -10.34 -23.40 1.75
C ILE A 227 -11.64 -22.64 1.49
N MET A 228 -12.64 -23.29 0.90
CA MET A 228 -13.92 -22.64 0.58
C MET A 228 -14.68 -22.21 1.83
N LEU A 229 -14.64 -22.98 2.91
CA LEU A 229 -15.21 -22.59 4.20
C LEU A 229 -14.58 -21.29 4.73
N TYR A 230 -13.26 -21.16 4.67
CA TYR A 230 -12.59 -19.92 5.09
C TYR A 230 -12.84 -18.74 4.14
N ILE A 231 -13.00 -18.99 2.84
CA ILE A 231 -13.40 -17.94 1.89
C ILE A 231 -14.81 -17.45 2.21
N GLU A 232 -15.71 -18.32 2.65
CA GLU A 232 -17.06 -17.94 3.07
C GLU A 232 -17.07 -17.17 4.40
N GLU A 233 -16.23 -17.58 5.36
CA GLU A 233 -16.15 -16.94 6.68
C GLU A 233 -15.42 -15.59 6.65
N TYR A 234 -14.27 -15.52 5.96
CA TYR A 234 -13.36 -14.36 6.00
C TYR A 234 -13.31 -13.55 4.70
N GLY A 235 -13.96 -14.04 3.65
CA GLY A 235 -13.89 -13.47 2.31
C GLY A 235 -12.60 -13.83 1.56
N CYS A 236 -12.45 -13.27 0.36
CA CYS A 236 -11.27 -13.46 -0.51
C CYS A 236 -10.04 -12.68 -0.02
N LYS A 237 -9.56 -12.97 1.19
CA LYS A 237 -8.43 -12.30 1.86
C LYS A 237 -7.34 -13.33 2.19
N PRO A 238 -6.43 -13.67 1.24
CA PRO A 238 -5.47 -14.75 1.41
C PRO A 238 -4.67 -14.71 2.71
N ARG A 239 -4.18 -13.53 3.14
CA ARG A 239 -3.39 -13.43 4.38
C ARG A 239 -4.17 -13.87 5.62
N VAL A 240 -5.46 -13.52 5.71
CA VAL A 240 -6.32 -13.90 6.85
C VAL A 240 -6.51 -15.42 6.87
N ILE A 241 -6.70 -16.02 5.69
CA ILE A 241 -6.83 -17.47 5.54
C ILE A 241 -5.52 -18.17 5.92
N PHE A 242 -4.37 -17.64 5.51
CA PHE A 242 -3.05 -18.18 5.85
C PHE A 242 -2.82 -18.19 7.36
N GLU A 243 -3.11 -17.06 8.03
CA GLU A 243 -2.98 -16.93 9.50
C GLU A 243 -3.87 -17.93 10.25
N LYS A 244 -5.06 -18.21 9.72
CA LYS A 244 -5.99 -19.18 10.32
C LYS A 244 -5.49 -20.61 10.14
N LEU A 245 -5.08 -20.97 8.91
CA LEU A 245 -4.53 -22.28 8.58
C LEU A 245 -3.28 -22.60 9.38
N GLU A 246 -2.36 -21.65 9.51
CA GLU A 246 -1.12 -21.83 10.27
C GLU A 246 -1.39 -22.12 11.75
N LYS A 247 -2.35 -21.42 12.36
CA LYS A 247 -2.76 -21.67 13.76
C LYS A 247 -3.37 -23.05 13.98
N GLU A 248 -3.97 -23.65 12.96
CA GLU A 248 -4.56 -24.98 13.05
C GLU A 248 -3.54 -26.08 12.75
N LEU A 249 -2.61 -25.85 11.83
CA LEU A 249 -1.54 -26.80 11.48
C LEU A 249 -0.42 -26.86 12.53
N LYS A 250 -0.28 -25.83 13.37
CA LYS A 250 0.64 -25.82 14.52
C LYS A 250 0.02 -26.41 15.81
N LYS A 251 -1.25 -26.82 15.78
CA LYS A 251 -1.90 -27.57 16.87
C LYS A 251 -1.79 -29.07 16.62
#